data_AF-A0A6H1ZYS8-F1
#
_entry.id   AF-A0A6H1ZYS8-F1
#
_cell.length_a   1.000
_cell.length_b   1.000
_cell.length_c   1.000
_cell.angle_alpha   90.00
_cell.angle_beta   90.00
_cell.angle_gamma   90.00
#
_symmetry.space_group_name_H-M   'P 1'
#
loop_
_entity.id
_entity.type
_entity.pdbx_description
1 polymer ?
#
loop_
_entity_poly.entity_id
_entity_poly.type
_entity_poly.pdbx_seq_one_letter_code
_entity_poly.pdbx_strand_id
1 'polypeptide(L)'
;MSKIDEMLQTIEATGSQIPGVRLLVKYLYGERLSRGQAMAAKCADCMGYFSDGRVDCEIPECPMYPYMPYRAKKEKTKKGKVLSEEHKAKMKAGRLLKYAK
;
A
#
# COMPACT_ATOMS: atom_id res chain seq x y z
N MET A 1 17.57 -3.20 -25.00
CA MET A 1 16.96 -2.49 -23.85
C MET A 1 16.70 -3.53 -22.77
N SER A 2 16.84 -3.19 -21.48
CA SER A 2 16.49 -4.15 -20.44
C SER A 2 14.97 -4.22 -20.29
N LYS A 3 14.45 -5.35 -19.83
CA LYS A 3 13.00 -5.53 -19.59
C LYS A 3 12.45 -4.54 -18.54
N ILE A 4 13.32 -4.03 -17.66
CA ILE A 4 12.98 -3.02 -16.67
C ILE A 4 12.78 -1.66 -17.34
N ASP A 5 13.62 -1.32 -18.31
CA ASP A 5 13.52 -0.04 -19.05
C ASP A 5 12.20 0.03 -19.83
N GLU A 6 11.78 -1.07 -20.44
CA GLU A 6 10.49 -1.17 -21.15
C GLU A 6 9.29 -0.94 -20.20
N MET A 7 9.36 -1.49 -18.98
CA MET A 7 8.32 -1.26 -17.97
C MET A 7 8.28 0.20 -17.52
N LEU A 8 9.43 0.84 -17.30
CA LEU A 8 9.51 2.24 -16.91
C LEU A 8 8.93 3.16 -17.99
N GLN A 9 9.27 2.93 -19.26
CA GLN A 9 8.70 3.67 -20.39
C GLN A 9 7.17 3.57 -20.44
N THR A 10 6.63 2.37 -20.19
CA THR A 10 5.18 2.15 -20.17
C THR A 10 4.50 2.90 -19.02
N ILE A 11 5.13 2.88 -17.84
CA ILE A 11 4.64 3.61 -16.66
C ILE A 11 4.64 5.13 -16.92
N GLU A 12 5.72 5.65 -17.49
CA GLU A 12 5.85 7.05 -17.87
C GLU A 12 4.80 7.46 -18.90
N ALA A 13 4.58 6.64 -19.94
CA ALA A 13 3.55 6.87 -20.96
C ALA A 13 2.13 6.87 -20.39
N THR A 14 1.88 6.06 -19.35
CA THR A 14 0.57 6.01 -18.68
C THR A 14 0.30 7.28 -17.85
N GLY A 15 1.34 7.98 -17.39
CA GLY A 15 1.22 9.21 -16.60
C GLY A 15 0.57 9.04 -15.21
N SER A 16 0.41 7.80 -14.74
CA SER A 16 -0.32 7.49 -13.51
C SER A 16 0.46 7.89 -12.27
N GLN A 17 -0.08 8.85 -11.50
CA GLN A 17 0.52 9.34 -10.25
C GLN A 17 0.05 8.57 -9.00
N ILE A 18 -0.46 7.35 -9.19
CA ILE A 18 -1.03 6.54 -8.11
C ILE A 18 0.08 6.04 -7.17
N PRO A 19 -0.16 6.01 -5.83
CA PRO A 19 0.85 5.53 -4.88
C PRO A 19 1.44 4.16 -5.22
N GLY A 20 0.63 3.21 -5.67
CA GLY A 20 1.10 1.88 -6.09
C GLY A 20 2.10 1.95 -7.25
N VAL A 21 1.87 2.80 -8.24
CA VAL A 21 2.75 2.99 -9.41
C VAL A 21 4.10 3.56 -8.97
N ARG A 22 4.09 4.59 -8.09
CA ARG A 22 5.34 5.16 -7.54
C ARG A 22 6.15 4.12 -6.75
N LEU A 23 5.47 3.24 -6.02
CA LEU A 23 6.13 2.15 -5.29
C LEU A 23 6.70 1.09 -6.23
N LEU A 24 6.01 0.80 -7.33
CA LEU A 24 6.51 -0.10 -8.37
C LEU A 24 7.79 0.47 -9.01
N VAL A 25 7.79 1.76 -9.37
CA VAL A 25 8.98 2.45 -9.90
C VAL A 25 10.16 2.36 -8.91
N LYS A 26 9.92 2.64 -7.62
CA LYS A 26 10.95 2.45 -6.57
C LYS A 26 11.55 1.04 -6.56
N TYR A 27 10.69 0.02 -6.65
CA TYR A 27 11.14 -1.37 -6.71
C TYR A 27 11.94 -1.67 -7.98
N LEU A 28 11.53 -1.14 -9.13
CA LEU A 28 12.25 -1.30 -10.40
C LEU A 28 13.64 -0.64 -10.37
N TYR A 29 13.83 0.44 -9.60
CA TYR A 29 15.14 1.00 -9.29
C TYR A 29 15.95 0.22 -8.24
N GLY A 30 15.43 -0.89 -7.73
CA GLY A 30 16.12 -1.76 -6.77
C GLY A 30 15.91 -1.35 -5.30
N GLU A 31 15.04 -0.39 -5.00
CA GLU A 31 14.72 -0.05 -3.61
C GLU A 31 13.91 -1.16 -2.94
N ARG A 32 14.18 -1.36 -1.64
CA ARG A 32 13.44 -2.32 -0.83
C ARG A 32 12.09 -1.75 -0.40
N LEU A 33 11.03 -2.50 -0.67
CA LEU A 33 9.68 -2.17 -0.21
C LEU A 33 9.32 -2.91 1.08
N SER A 34 8.52 -2.27 1.93
CA SER A 34 7.79 -2.97 3.00
C SER A 34 6.73 -3.90 2.41
N ARG A 35 6.24 -4.86 3.20
CA ARG A 35 5.18 -5.80 2.79
C ARG A 35 3.95 -5.08 2.22
N GLY A 36 3.47 -4.04 2.90
CA GLY A 36 2.32 -3.24 2.45
C GLY A 36 2.57 -2.52 1.13
N GLN A 37 3.78 -1.97 0.97
CA GLN A 37 4.17 -1.28 -0.25
C GLN A 37 4.32 -2.24 -1.43
N ALA A 38 4.91 -3.41 -1.23
CA ALA A 38 5.03 -4.43 -2.26
C ALA A 38 3.67 -4.91 -2.75
N MET A 39 2.70 -5.08 -1.84
CA MET A 39 1.33 -5.44 -2.23
C MET A 39 0.67 -4.36 -3.09
N ALA A 40 0.80 -3.08 -2.70
CA ALA A 40 0.26 -1.96 -3.49
C ALA A 40 0.94 -1.82 -4.85
N ALA A 41 2.27 -1.99 -4.92
CA ALA A 41 3.03 -1.99 -6.16
C ALA A 41 2.57 -3.11 -7.09
N LYS A 42 2.35 -4.32 -6.56
CA LYS A 42 1.88 -5.45 -7.36
C LYS A 42 0.44 -5.28 -7.85
N CYS A 43 -0.43 -4.64 -7.07
CA CYS A 43 -1.77 -4.29 -7.55
C CYS A 43 -1.69 -3.30 -8.72
N ALA A 44 -0.78 -2.32 -8.67
CA ALA A 44 -0.56 -1.40 -9.78
C ALA A 44 -0.04 -2.11 -11.03
N ASP A 45 0.94 -3.02 -10.89
CA ASP A 45 1.44 -3.86 -11.99
C ASP A 45 0.32 -4.71 -12.62
N CYS A 46 -0.50 -5.38 -11.79
CA CYS A 46 -1.59 -6.24 -12.26
C CYS A 46 -2.72 -5.47 -12.97
N MET A 47 -3.03 -4.25 -12.50
CA MET A 47 -4.13 -3.42 -13.01
C MET A 47 -3.70 -2.44 -14.11
N GLY A 48 -2.60 -2.71 -14.82
CA GLY A 48 -2.14 -1.84 -15.90
C GLY A 48 -1.83 -0.41 -15.44
N TYR A 49 -1.20 -0.28 -14.27
CA TYR A 49 -0.86 0.99 -13.64
C TYR A 49 -2.06 1.88 -13.30
N PHE A 50 -3.27 1.30 -13.29
CA PHE A 50 -4.53 2.01 -13.10
C PHE A 50 -4.72 3.16 -14.11
N SER A 51 -4.36 2.93 -15.39
CA SER A 51 -4.59 3.87 -16.49
C SER A 51 -6.03 4.39 -16.54
N ASP A 52 -6.98 3.50 -16.22
CA ASP A 52 -8.40 3.75 -16.36
C ASP A 52 -9.03 4.35 -15.07
N GLY A 53 -8.24 4.45 -13.99
CA GLY A 53 -8.65 5.04 -12.72
C GLY A 53 -8.46 4.15 -11.50
N ARG A 54 -8.75 4.71 -10.31
CA ARG A 54 -8.61 4.04 -9.00
C ARG A 54 -9.83 3.18 -8.70
N VAL A 55 -9.96 2.07 -9.41
CA VAL A 55 -11.11 1.16 -9.30
C VAL A 55 -10.79 -0.09 -8.48
N ASP A 56 -11.85 -0.70 -7.93
CA ASP A 56 -11.78 -2.04 -7.35
C ASP A 56 -11.71 -3.08 -8.49
N CYS A 57 -10.85 -4.09 -8.36
CA CYS A 57 -10.76 -5.13 -9.38
C CYS A 57 -11.85 -6.20 -9.23
N GLU A 58 -12.47 -6.28 -8.05
CA GLU A 58 -13.58 -7.19 -7.77
C GLU A 58 -13.31 -8.68 -8.07
N ILE A 59 -12.08 -9.16 -7.82
CA ILE A 59 -11.69 -10.56 -8.02
C ILE A 59 -11.54 -11.28 -6.66
N PRO A 60 -12.59 -11.93 -6.10
CA PRO A 60 -12.54 -12.52 -4.76
C PRO A 60 -11.56 -13.69 -4.62
N GLU A 61 -11.29 -14.42 -5.70
CA GLU A 61 -10.37 -15.56 -5.74
C GLU A 61 -8.91 -15.13 -5.73
N CYS A 62 -8.64 -13.84 -5.99
CA CYS A 62 -7.28 -13.33 -5.94
C CYS A 62 -6.78 -13.37 -4.47
N PRO A 63 -5.66 -14.06 -4.18
CA PRO A 63 -5.14 -14.17 -2.82
C PRO A 63 -4.72 -12.81 -2.23
N MET A 64 -4.53 -11.79 -3.08
CA MET A 64 -4.20 -10.43 -2.68
C MET A 64 -5.43 -9.51 -2.57
N TYR A 65 -6.62 -9.95 -3.00
CA TYR A 65 -7.82 -9.13 -2.97
C TYR A 65 -8.18 -8.57 -1.59
N PRO A 66 -7.99 -9.30 -0.46
CA PRO A 66 -8.21 -8.74 0.87
C PRO A 66 -7.36 -7.50 1.18
N TYR A 67 -6.23 -7.33 0.48
CA TYR A 67 -5.27 -6.24 0.66
C TYR A 67 -5.34 -5.17 -0.44
N MET A 68 -6.29 -5.28 -1.38
CA MET A 68 -6.48 -4.36 -2.49
C MET A 68 -6.66 -2.91 -2.00
N PRO A 69 -5.82 -1.94 -2.43
CA PRO A 69 -5.84 -0.57 -1.90
C PRO A 69 -7.20 0.14 -2.01
N TYR A 70 -7.88 -0.08 -3.14
CA TYR A 70 -9.12 0.59 -3.54
C TYR A 70 -10.37 -0.27 -3.36
N ARG A 71 -10.27 -1.34 -2.57
CA ARG A 71 -11.40 -2.24 -2.34
C ARG A 71 -12.61 -1.45 -1.80
N ALA A 72 -13.74 -1.52 -2.48
CA ALA A 72 -14.93 -0.71 -2.18
C ALA A 72 -15.55 -1.10 -0.82
N LYS A 73 -15.56 -2.40 -0.51
CA LYS A 73 -16.04 -2.94 0.76
C LYS A 73 -14.86 -3.41 1.60
N LYS A 74 -14.14 -2.46 2.21
CA LYS A 74 -13.29 -2.82 3.36
C LYS A 74 -14.22 -3.24 4.49
N GLU A 75 -14.39 -4.55 4.66
CA GLU A 75 -15.04 -5.08 5.85
C GLU A 75 -14.37 -4.42 7.05
N LYS A 76 -15.15 -3.66 7.83
CA LYS A 76 -14.67 -3.01 9.06
C LYS A 76 -14.48 -4.10 10.12
N THR A 77 -13.54 -5.02 9.90
CA THR A 77 -13.15 -6.02 10.87
C THR A 77 -12.24 -5.35 11.89
N LYS A 78 -12.88 -4.67 12.84
CA LYS A 78 -12.52 -4.62 14.26
C LYS A 78 -13.53 -3.71 14.94
N LYS A 79 -14.39 -4.30 15.77
CA LYS A 79 -14.92 -3.59 16.94
C LYS A 79 -13.68 -3.08 17.68
N GLY A 80 -13.39 -1.78 17.57
CA GLY A 80 -12.26 -1.20 18.29
C GLY A 80 -12.46 -1.49 19.76
N LYS A 81 -11.55 -2.27 20.38
CA LYS A 81 -11.56 -2.39 21.84
C LYS A 81 -11.36 -0.98 22.38
N VAL A 82 -12.35 -0.45 23.09
CA VAL A 82 -12.22 0.81 23.80
C VAL A 82 -11.11 0.61 24.83
N LEU A 83 -10.00 1.33 24.67
CA LEU A 83 -8.88 1.29 25.59
C LEU A 83 -9.27 2.00 26.89
N SER A 84 -8.95 1.40 28.03
CA SER A 84 -9.13 2.05 29.33
C SER A 84 -8.24 3.29 29.43
N GLU A 85 -8.68 4.29 30.20
CA GLU A 85 -7.91 5.51 30.46
C GLU A 85 -6.54 5.20 31.09
N GLU A 86 -6.47 4.19 31.97
CA GLU A 86 -5.20 3.74 32.56
C GLU A 86 -4.21 3.24 31.50
N HIS A 87 -4.67 2.48 30.50
CA HIS A 87 -3.81 1.98 29.44
C HIS A 87 -3.31 3.13 28.54
N LYS A 88 -4.17 4.13 28.28
CA LYS A 88 -3.78 5.33 27.54
C LYS A 88 -2.70 6.14 28.30
N ALA A 89 -2.86 6.30 29.61
CA ALA A 89 -1.90 6.98 30.47
C ALA A 89 -0.53 6.29 30.48
N LYS A 90 -0.51 4.96 30.63
CA LYS A 90 0.73 4.14 30.56
C LYS A 90 1.46 4.29 29.22
N MET A 91 0.72 4.25 28.11
CA MET A 91 1.28 4.45 26.77
C MET A 91 1.87 5.86 26.58
N LYS A 92 1.21 6.90 27.10
CA LYS A 92 1.69 8.29 27.04
C LYS A 92 2.97 8.47 27.87
N ALA A 93 3.01 7.93 29.09
CA ALA A 93 4.19 7.95 29.95
C ALA A 93 5.39 7.24 29.31
N GLY A 94 5.17 6.06 28.71
CA GLY A 94 6.23 5.33 27.99
C GLY A 94 6.79 6.08 26.79
N ARG A 95 5.96 6.84 26.05
CA ARG A 95 6.44 7.73 24.98
C ARG A 95 7.26 8.88 25.53
N LEU A 96 6.81 9.56 26.58
CA LEU A 96 7.55 10.66 27.21
C LEU A 96 8.92 10.20 27.72
N LEU A 97 9.00 9.03 28.35
CA LEU A 97 10.27 8.44 28.79
C LEU A 97 11.21 8.11 27.63
N LYS A 98 10.69 7.70 26.47
CA LYS A 98 11.50 7.43 25.27
C LYS A 98 12.14 8.69 24.70
N TYR A 99 11.48 9.84 24.81
CA TYR A 99 11.96 11.13 24.28
C TYR A 99 12.69 11.99 25.31
N ALA A 100 12.71 11.58 26.58
CA ALA A 100 13.48 12.23 27.66
C ALA A 100 14.92 11.70 27.78
N LYS A 101 15.34 10.86 26.83
CA LYS A 101 16.66 10.23 26.73
C LYS A 101 17.35 10.71 25.46
#